data_AF-A0A1I1YL99-F1
#
_entry.id   AF-A0A1I1YL99-F1
#
_cell.length_a   1.000
_cell.length_b   1.000
_cell.length_c   1.000
_cell.angle_alpha   90.00
_cell.angle_beta   90.00
_cell.angle_gamma   90.00
#
_symmetry.space_group_name_H-M   'P 1'
#
loop_
_entity.id
_entity.type
_entity.pdbx_description
1 polymer ?
#
loop_
_entity_poly.entity_id
_entity_poly.type
_entity_poly.pdbx_seq_one_letter_code
_entity_poly.pdbx_strand_id
1 'polypeptide(L)'
;MSILMKAKEAADQVYESISTRVEQMKQNGLHPHMATILVEGDPASSYYAQAKRKIAEKLGIAFDLHIFQPDVKETEILALIARLNKDPHVHGIMLELPLPKHLSASTIEKAISPVKDVDGVTPDNKLATVTGDEGLYPATPQACIKLLKHYDYTIAGKNVTLVGRGQTVGLPLFHMLQRENATVTVCHSRTEDIAMHLQHAEIAFVAVGRAEVITPDMVHDDLVIIDAGINEIDGGKIVGDVSAKVSSHVAALSPVPGGVGTLTTAILYENLLKAIDLQRKEVAHETDTDTVSWDNSIRQFLQQAGSSKPTPGGGSVAALIAALGASMTSMVGSLSQGEKFASIQQQISGVIRTISHLTGQCEELLQADITSFNQYMDALKLPKSTDEEKLERANAIQQAAIRAIEVPLRLMEICRAGIVSTYSIAESSNKNVISDLGIGAILFEAAAQSALLTIEINLGSLKDLGLKQQYADKVLLLSRDIEDLKSKTLVITRNRIMI
;
A
#
# COMPACT_ATOMS: atom_id res chain seq x y z
N MET A 1 -25.51 -29.81 29.85
CA MET A 1 -24.84 -28.77 30.66
C MET A 1 -24.21 -27.81 29.68
N SER A 2 -24.54 -26.51 29.77
CA SER A 2 -23.97 -25.50 28.88
C SER A 2 -22.50 -25.25 29.20
N ILE A 3 -21.69 -25.06 28.15
CA ILE A 3 -20.27 -24.74 28.27
C ILE A 3 -20.09 -23.23 28.42
N LEU A 4 -19.34 -22.82 29.44
CA LEU A 4 -19.02 -21.42 29.69
C LEU A 4 -17.66 -21.11 29.04
N MET A 5 -17.69 -20.46 27.86
CA MET A 5 -16.52 -20.23 27.01
C MET A 5 -15.63 -19.11 27.57
N LYS A 6 -14.91 -19.38 28.66
CA LYS A 6 -13.95 -18.45 29.27
C LYS A 6 -12.75 -18.26 28.36
N ALA A 7 -12.29 -17.02 28.24
CA ALA A 7 -11.23 -16.65 27.31
C ALA A 7 -9.82 -16.65 27.92
N LYS A 8 -9.67 -16.96 29.22
CA LYS A 8 -8.37 -16.89 29.90
C LYS A 8 -7.33 -17.80 29.25
N GLU A 9 -7.66 -19.08 29.05
CA GLU A 9 -6.73 -20.05 28.45
C GLU A 9 -6.38 -19.67 27.00
N ALA A 10 -7.38 -19.27 26.21
CA ALA A 10 -7.16 -18.74 24.87
C ALA A 10 -6.23 -17.51 24.86
N ALA A 11 -6.41 -16.57 25.80
CA ALA A 11 -5.58 -15.37 25.90
C ALA A 11 -4.15 -15.72 26.33
N ASP A 12 -3.97 -16.62 27.29
CA ASP A 12 -2.66 -17.07 27.76
C ASP A 12 -1.84 -17.73 26.62
N GLN A 13 -2.48 -18.54 25.76
CA GLN A 13 -1.84 -19.11 24.57
C GLN A 13 -1.37 -18.03 23.58
N VAL A 14 -2.18 -16.98 23.37
CA VAL A 14 -1.81 -15.86 22.50
C VAL A 14 -0.66 -15.06 23.10
N TYR A 15 -0.69 -14.82 24.42
CA TYR A 15 0.39 -14.15 25.12
C TYR A 15 1.72 -14.92 25.06
N GLU A 16 1.70 -16.25 25.18
CA GLU A 16 2.90 -17.08 25.05
C GLU A 16 3.54 -16.97 23.65
N SER A 17 2.71 -17.01 22.61
CA SER A 17 3.14 -16.79 21.22
C SER A 17 3.75 -15.39 21.04
N ILE A 18 3.10 -14.36 21.59
CA ILE A 18 3.58 -12.97 21.54
C ILE A 18 4.92 -12.84 22.27
N SER A 19 5.04 -13.35 23.50
CA SER A 19 6.28 -13.31 24.27
C SER A 19 7.44 -13.95 23.51
N THR A 20 7.21 -15.10 22.87
CA THR A 20 8.22 -15.77 22.06
C THR A 20 8.67 -14.89 20.89
N ARG A 21 7.73 -14.29 20.15
CA ARG A 21 8.04 -13.40 19.02
C ARG A 21 8.71 -12.10 19.47
N VAL A 22 8.29 -11.50 20.58
CA VAL A 22 8.90 -10.29 21.14
C VAL A 22 10.35 -10.55 21.51
N GLU A 23 10.66 -11.69 22.12
CA GLU A 23 12.04 -12.06 22.47
C GLU A 23 12.92 -12.23 21.21
N GLN A 24 12.39 -12.89 20.17
CA GLN A 24 13.08 -13.00 18.88
C GLN A 24 13.32 -11.63 18.23
N MET A 25 12.35 -10.71 18.30
CA MET A 25 12.51 -9.35 17.76
C MET A 25 13.61 -8.59 18.51
N LYS A 26 13.64 -8.68 19.85
CA LYS A 26 14.67 -8.04 20.69
C LYS A 26 16.08 -8.55 20.39
N GLN A 27 16.23 -9.85 20.17
CA GLN A 27 17.53 -10.43 19.76
C GLN A 27 18.04 -9.86 18.43
N ASN A 28 17.13 -9.41 17.56
CA ASN A 28 17.43 -8.72 16.31
C ASN A 28 17.49 -7.19 16.44
N GLY A 29 17.55 -6.65 17.67
CA GLY A 29 17.62 -5.21 17.94
C GLY A 29 16.30 -4.45 17.76
N LEU A 30 15.18 -5.16 17.58
CA LEU A 30 13.86 -4.56 17.40
C LEU A 30 13.06 -4.64 18.70
N HIS A 31 12.59 -3.48 19.17
CA HIS A 31 11.83 -3.38 20.41
C HIS A 31 10.39 -2.97 20.11
N PRO A 32 9.42 -3.91 20.14
CA PRO A 32 8.00 -3.58 19.94
C PRO A 32 7.54 -2.48 20.87
N HIS A 33 6.81 -1.51 20.33
CA HIS A 33 6.39 -0.31 21.06
C HIS A 33 5.00 0.12 20.62
N MET A 34 4.10 0.24 21.60
CA MET A 34 2.74 0.70 21.42
C MET A 34 2.51 2.01 22.18
N ALA A 35 1.88 2.98 21.53
CA ALA A 35 1.40 4.21 22.13
C ALA A 35 -0.13 4.17 22.22
N THR A 36 -0.67 4.52 23.38
CA THR A 36 -2.12 4.58 23.63
C THR A 36 -2.52 5.98 24.05
N ILE A 37 -3.58 6.49 23.44
CA ILE A 37 -4.13 7.83 23.69
C ILE A 37 -5.40 7.67 24.51
N LEU A 38 -5.43 8.28 25.69
CA LEU A 38 -6.57 8.29 26.60
C LEU A 38 -6.99 9.73 26.86
N VAL A 39 -8.28 10.03 26.71
CA VAL A 39 -8.87 11.28 27.22
C VAL A 39 -9.64 10.94 28.48
N GLU A 40 -9.29 11.58 29.60
CA GLU A 40 -9.95 11.33 30.88
C GLU A 40 -11.45 11.68 30.83
N GLY A 41 -12.23 11.04 31.68
CA GLY A 41 -13.68 11.27 31.79
C GLY A 41 -14.47 10.02 32.15
N ASP A 42 -13.93 8.84 31.83
CA ASP A 42 -14.52 7.54 32.13
C ASP A 42 -13.58 6.67 32.99
N PRO A 43 -13.97 6.31 34.23
CA PRO A 43 -13.15 5.46 35.11
C PRO A 43 -12.82 4.09 34.52
N ALA A 44 -13.74 3.50 33.73
CA ALA A 44 -13.53 2.18 33.13
C ALA A 44 -12.42 2.22 32.08
N SER A 45 -12.43 3.23 31.20
CA SER A 45 -11.38 3.46 30.18
C SER A 45 -9.99 3.58 30.82
N SER A 46 -9.87 4.37 31.89
CA SER A 46 -8.60 4.51 32.63
C SER A 46 -8.11 3.19 33.22
N TYR A 47 -9.01 2.38 33.79
CA TYR A 47 -8.67 1.07 34.32
C TYR A 47 -8.16 0.11 33.22
N TYR A 48 -8.85 0.05 32.07
CA TYR A 48 -8.45 -0.80 30.96
C TYR A 48 -7.11 -0.37 30.35
N ALA A 49 -6.87 0.93 30.18
CA ALA A 49 -5.60 1.43 29.67
C ALA A 49 -4.41 1.07 30.59
N GLN A 50 -4.61 1.17 31.91
CA GLN A 50 -3.60 0.76 32.90
C GLN A 50 -3.39 -0.76 32.91
N ALA A 51 -4.45 -1.55 32.73
CA ALA A 51 -4.35 -3.00 32.64
C ALA A 51 -3.55 -3.43 31.41
N LYS A 52 -3.79 -2.81 30.25
CA LYS A 52 -3.02 -3.00 29.02
C LYS A 52 -1.54 -2.71 29.26
N ARG A 53 -1.21 -1.54 29.81
CA ARG A 53 0.19 -1.19 30.15
C ARG A 53 0.91 -2.28 30.95
N LYS A 54 0.27 -2.80 32.01
CA LYS A 54 0.85 -3.88 32.84
C LYS A 54 1.06 -5.17 32.06
N ILE A 55 0.19 -5.49 31.11
CA ILE A 55 0.33 -6.67 30.24
C ILE A 55 1.47 -6.44 29.25
N ALA A 56 1.55 -5.27 28.60
CA ALA A 56 2.65 -4.92 27.70
C ALA A 56 4.02 -5.05 28.40
N GLU A 57 4.15 -4.53 29.62
CA GLU A 57 5.38 -4.65 30.43
C GLU A 57 5.77 -6.12 30.67
N LYS A 58 4.79 -6.99 30.98
CA LYS A 58 5.02 -8.44 31.15
C LYS A 58 5.44 -9.14 29.86
N LEU A 59 4.89 -8.72 28.73
CA LEU A 59 5.25 -9.24 27.41
C LEU A 59 6.58 -8.66 26.91
N GLY A 60 7.14 -7.68 27.62
CA GLY A 60 8.36 -7.00 27.22
C GLY A 60 8.17 -6.02 26.06
N ILE A 61 6.96 -5.51 25.87
CA ILE A 61 6.58 -4.50 24.89
C ILE A 61 6.71 -3.12 25.53
N ALA A 62 7.38 -2.18 24.88
CA ALA A 62 7.40 -0.78 25.32
C ALA A 62 6.00 -0.17 25.18
N PHE A 63 5.57 0.62 26.17
CA PHE A 63 4.20 1.13 26.21
C PHE A 63 4.14 2.56 26.73
N ASP A 64 3.70 3.47 25.86
CA ASP A 64 3.46 4.87 26.19
C ASP A 64 1.95 5.11 26.37
N LEU A 65 1.54 5.59 27.55
CA LEU A 65 0.17 6.02 27.82
C LEU A 65 0.10 7.55 27.83
N HIS A 66 -0.45 8.13 26.78
CA HIS A 66 -0.66 9.57 26.63
C HIS A 66 -2.05 9.95 27.15
N ILE A 67 -2.08 10.59 28.31
CA ILE A 67 -3.31 10.99 29.01
C ILE A 67 -3.58 12.47 28.75
N PHE A 68 -4.77 12.79 28.27
CA PHE A 68 -5.27 14.14 28.09
C PHE A 68 -6.43 14.45 29.03
N GLN A 69 -6.57 15.71 29.41
CA GLN A 69 -7.70 16.20 30.18
C GLN A 69 -8.98 16.23 29.33
N PRO A 70 -10.18 16.16 29.94
CA PRO A 70 -11.45 16.10 29.20
C PRO A 70 -11.71 17.33 28.30
N ASP A 71 -11.06 18.47 28.53
CA ASP A 71 -11.22 19.72 27.78
C ASP A 71 -10.19 19.88 26.64
N VAL A 72 -9.33 18.88 26.40
CA VAL A 72 -8.32 18.88 25.33
C VAL A 72 -8.92 19.23 23.98
N LYS A 73 -8.16 19.99 23.18
CA LYS A 73 -8.55 20.28 21.79
C LYS A 73 -8.16 19.14 20.86
N GLU A 74 -9.03 18.85 19.90
CA GLU A 74 -8.78 17.83 18.87
C GLU A 74 -7.43 18.03 18.16
N THR A 75 -7.03 19.28 17.90
CA THR A 75 -5.74 19.63 17.27
C THR A 75 -4.51 19.14 18.04
N GLU A 76 -4.59 19.07 19.37
CA GLU A 76 -3.48 18.61 20.22
C GLU A 76 -3.29 17.09 20.10
N ILE A 77 -4.40 16.36 20.06
CA ILE A 77 -4.40 14.91 19.82
C ILE A 77 -3.87 14.61 18.41
N LEU A 78 -4.32 15.36 17.39
CA LEU A 78 -3.84 15.20 16.01
C LEU A 78 -2.33 15.48 15.88
N ALA A 79 -1.81 16.49 16.60
CA ALA A 79 -0.38 16.78 16.62
C ALA A 79 0.43 15.64 17.27
N LEU A 80 -0.08 15.05 18.35
CA LEU A 80 0.52 13.86 18.95
C LEU A 80 0.55 12.69 17.95
N ILE A 81 -0.58 12.38 17.32
CA ILE A 81 -0.67 11.28 16.35
C ILE A 81 0.30 11.50 15.18
N ALA A 82 0.40 12.72 14.67
CA ALA A 82 1.35 13.05 13.61
C ALA A 82 2.81 12.80 14.00
N ARG A 83 3.17 13.04 15.27
CA ARG A 83 4.50 12.71 15.81
C ARG A 83 4.70 11.20 15.92
N LEU A 84 3.75 10.47 16.49
CA LEU A 84 3.82 9.01 16.67
C LEU A 84 3.86 8.27 15.32
N ASN A 85 3.12 8.76 14.32
CA ASN A 85 3.16 8.20 12.96
C ASN A 85 4.56 8.27 12.35
N LYS A 86 5.30 9.36 12.58
CA LYS A 86 6.64 9.58 12.03
C LYS A 86 7.76 8.93 12.83
N ASP A 87 7.49 8.52 14.08
CA ASP A 87 8.50 7.92 14.94
C ASP A 87 8.77 6.47 14.53
N PRO A 88 9.97 6.12 14.02
CA PRO A 88 10.28 4.75 13.62
C PRO A 88 10.37 3.79 14.81
N HIS A 89 10.41 4.29 16.05
CA HIS A 89 10.41 3.46 17.25
C HIS A 89 9.02 3.19 17.80
N VAL A 90 7.96 3.82 17.27
CA VAL A 90 6.56 3.54 17.63
C VAL A 90 5.93 2.69 16.54
N HIS A 91 5.47 1.50 16.90
CA HIS A 91 4.99 0.52 15.93
C HIS A 91 3.46 0.37 15.95
N GLY A 92 2.80 0.77 17.04
CA GLY A 92 1.36 0.71 17.17
C GLY A 92 0.79 1.94 17.88
N ILE A 93 -0.38 2.38 17.46
CA ILE A 93 -1.13 3.49 18.03
C ILE A 93 -2.56 3.01 18.28
N MET A 94 -3.08 3.28 19.48
CA MET A 94 -4.47 3.00 19.84
C MET A 94 -5.11 4.22 20.49
N LEU A 95 -6.39 4.46 20.16
CA LEU A 95 -7.24 5.45 20.79
C LEU A 95 -8.21 4.74 21.75
N GLU A 96 -8.21 5.12 23.03
CA GLU A 96 -9.21 4.62 23.98
C GLU A 96 -10.53 5.38 23.81
N LEU A 97 -11.64 4.64 23.93
CA LEU A 97 -13.01 5.13 23.84
C LEU A 97 -13.76 4.85 25.15
N PRO A 98 -14.75 5.68 25.53
CA PRO A 98 -15.33 6.78 24.75
C PRO A 98 -14.57 8.10 24.84
N LEU A 99 -14.77 8.97 23.84
CA LEU A 99 -14.29 10.35 23.87
C LEU A 99 -15.38 11.31 24.36
N PRO A 100 -15.00 12.45 24.97
CA PRO A 100 -15.88 13.59 25.18
C PRO A 100 -16.63 14.02 23.91
N LYS A 101 -17.87 14.52 24.07
CA LYS A 101 -18.79 14.83 22.95
C LYS A 101 -18.26 15.87 21.94
N HIS A 102 -17.32 16.73 22.33
CA HIS A 102 -16.74 17.74 21.45
C HIS A 102 -15.63 17.20 20.55
N LEU A 103 -15.18 15.95 20.77
CA LEU A 103 -14.16 15.29 19.95
C LEU A 103 -14.79 14.30 18.98
N SER A 104 -14.23 14.21 17.77
CA SER A 104 -14.65 13.24 16.78
C SER A 104 -13.70 12.04 16.75
N ALA A 105 -14.15 10.89 17.24
CA ALA A 105 -13.41 9.63 17.12
C ALA A 105 -13.05 9.35 15.65
N SER A 106 -13.99 9.55 14.72
CA SER A 106 -13.75 9.38 13.29
C SER A 106 -12.63 10.27 12.74
N THR A 107 -12.52 11.51 13.22
CA THR A 107 -11.45 12.42 12.79
C THR A 107 -10.10 11.99 13.32
N ILE A 108 -10.05 11.60 14.60
CA ILE A 108 -8.82 11.18 15.29
C ILE A 108 -8.32 9.83 14.75
N GLU A 109 -9.21 8.84 14.60
CA GLU A 109 -8.91 7.53 14.02
C GLU A 109 -8.30 7.66 12.62
N LYS A 110 -8.85 8.53 11.75
CA LYS A 110 -8.33 8.78 10.40
C LYS A 110 -6.93 9.35 10.35
N ALA A 111 -6.46 9.97 11.44
CA ALA A 111 -5.14 10.54 11.50
C ALA A 111 -4.06 9.48 11.82
N ILE A 112 -4.45 8.32 12.35
CA ILE A 112 -3.53 7.22 12.66
C ILE A 112 -3.06 6.59 11.35
N SER A 113 -1.76 6.32 11.22
CA SER A 113 -1.22 5.58 10.07
C SER A 113 -1.85 4.17 10.02
N PRO A 114 -2.39 3.72 8.88
CA PRO A 114 -3.01 2.40 8.76
C PRO A 114 -2.10 1.25 9.21
N VAL A 115 -0.79 1.34 8.92
CA VAL A 115 0.19 0.31 9.31
C VAL A 115 0.60 0.37 10.78
N LYS A 116 0.15 1.38 11.54
CA LYS A 116 0.32 1.49 13.00
C LYS A 116 -1.00 1.36 13.75
N ASP A 117 -2.13 1.20 13.06
CA ASP A 117 -3.46 1.13 13.66
C ASP A 117 -3.75 -0.27 14.19
N VAL A 118 -3.28 -0.56 15.41
CA VAL A 118 -3.38 -1.90 16.02
C VAL A 118 -4.80 -2.31 16.38
N ASP A 119 -5.75 -1.38 16.35
CA ASP A 119 -7.17 -1.66 16.60
C ASP A 119 -8.00 -1.75 15.29
N GLY A 120 -7.38 -1.56 14.13
CA GLY A 120 -8.00 -1.72 12.82
C GLY A 120 -9.16 -0.75 12.54
N VAL A 121 -9.13 0.45 13.13
CA VAL A 121 -10.23 1.44 13.06
C VAL A 121 -10.08 2.49 11.97
N THR A 122 -8.91 2.58 11.32
CA THR A 122 -8.69 3.48 10.17
C THR A 122 -9.55 3.09 8.97
N PRO A 123 -9.89 4.03 8.06
CA PRO A 123 -10.65 3.70 6.85
C PRO A 123 -10.00 2.61 5.98
N ASP A 124 -8.67 2.64 5.83
CA ASP A 124 -7.95 1.67 5.01
C ASP A 124 -8.01 0.26 5.62
N ASN A 125 -7.81 0.12 6.93
CA ASN A 125 -7.95 -1.16 7.62
C ASN A 125 -9.41 -1.65 7.66
N LYS A 126 -10.38 -0.75 7.79
CA LYS A 126 -11.81 -1.07 7.63
C LYS A 126 -12.09 -1.60 6.22
N LEU A 127 -11.52 -0.98 5.17
CA LEU A 127 -11.66 -1.45 3.79
C LEU A 127 -10.98 -2.80 3.60
N ALA A 128 -9.76 -2.99 4.09
CA ALA A 128 -9.06 -4.28 4.06
C ALA A 128 -9.88 -5.38 4.75
N THR A 129 -10.55 -5.04 5.85
CA THR A 129 -11.47 -5.96 6.55
C THR A 129 -12.74 -6.25 5.75
N VAL A 130 -13.11 -5.44 4.76
CA VAL A 130 -14.25 -5.69 3.85
C VAL A 130 -13.80 -6.49 2.62
N THR A 131 -12.67 -6.14 2.01
CA THR A 131 -12.14 -6.79 0.80
C THR A 131 -11.43 -8.11 1.08
N GLY A 132 -10.86 -8.27 2.27
CA GLY A 132 -9.99 -9.39 2.60
C GLY A 132 -8.52 -9.14 2.29
N ASP A 133 -8.16 -7.90 1.94
CA ASP A 133 -6.77 -7.52 1.67
C ASP A 133 -5.92 -7.54 2.95
N GLU A 134 -4.60 -7.51 2.77
CA GLU A 134 -3.64 -7.41 3.86
C GLU A 134 -3.85 -6.08 4.62
N GLY A 135 -4.02 -6.16 5.94
CA GLY A 135 -4.22 -5.01 6.83
C GLY A 135 -4.35 -5.42 8.29
N LEU A 136 -4.49 -4.46 9.19
CA LEU A 136 -4.72 -4.70 10.62
C LEU A 136 -6.23 -4.74 10.87
N TYR A 137 -6.77 -5.89 11.28
CA TYR A 137 -8.21 -6.05 11.43
C TYR A 137 -8.67 -5.69 12.85
N PRO A 138 -9.93 -5.29 13.04
CA PRO A 138 -10.44 -4.94 14.36
C PRO A 138 -10.27 -6.05 15.40
N ALA A 139 -9.77 -5.70 16.59
CA ALA A 139 -9.37 -6.69 17.59
C ALA A 139 -10.55 -7.47 18.18
N THR A 140 -11.69 -6.82 18.40
CA THR A 140 -12.89 -7.46 18.99
C THR A 140 -13.51 -8.51 18.06
N PRO A 141 -13.80 -8.25 16.77
CA PRO A 141 -14.20 -9.28 15.81
C PRO A 141 -13.25 -10.48 15.73
N GLN A 142 -11.93 -10.22 15.72
CA GLN A 142 -10.93 -11.28 15.74
C GLN A 142 -11.00 -12.11 17.03
N ALA A 143 -11.16 -11.47 18.19
CA ALA A 143 -11.32 -12.14 19.47
C ALA A 143 -12.59 -13.02 19.50
N CYS A 144 -13.71 -12.55 18.95
CA CYS A 144 -14.93 -13.35 18.85
C CYS A 144 -14.71 -14.66 18.10
N ILE A 145 -14.09 -14.60 16.90
CA ILE A 145 -13.81 -15.79 16.07
C ILE A 145 -12.79 -16.70 16.75
N LYS A 146 -11.72 -16.12 17.32
CA LYS A 146 -10.63 -16.89 17.94
C LYS A 146 -11.09 -17.61 19.21
N LEU A 147 -11.95 -16.99 20.01
CA LEU A 147 -12.55 -17.64 21.18
C LEU A 147 -13.40 -18.84 20.75
N LEU A 148 -14.24 -18.68 19.74
CA LEU A 148 -15.08 -19.78 19.25
C LEU A 148 -14.23 -20.95 18.72
N LYS A 149 -13.19 -20.66 17.93
CA LYS A 149 -12.25 -21.66 17.41
C LYS A 149 -11.44 -22.36 18.49
N HIS A 150 -11.08 -21.66 19.58
CA HIS A 150 -10.36 -22.26 20.70
C HIS A 150 -11.18 -23.36 21.40
N TYR A 151 -12.52 -23.28 21.35
CA TYR A 151 -13.42 -24.32 21.84
C TYR A 151 -13.83 -25.34 20.74
N ASP A 152 -13.06 -25.41 19.66
CA ASP A 152 -13.24 -26.36 18.54
C ASP A 152 -14.57 -26.25 17.79
N TYR A 153 -15.26 -25.11 17.89
CA TYR A 153 -16.46 -24.86 17.08
C TYR A 153 -16.07 -24.44 15.66
N THR A 154 -16.52 -25.24 14.69
CA THR A 154 -16.30 -24.96 13.26
C THR A 154 -17.33 -23.94 12.76
N ILE A 155 -16.86 -22.86 12.13
CA ILE A 155 -17.72 -21.81 11.55
C ILE A 155 -18.14 -22.13 10.10
N ALA A 156 -17.27 -22.80 9.35
CA ALA A 156 -17.49 -23.08 7.93
C ALA A 156 -18.77 -23.91 7.69
N GLY A 157 -19.62 -23.42 6.80
CA GLY A 157 -20.89 -24.04 6.43
C GLY A 157 -22.02 -23.88 7.44
N LYS A 158 -21.79 -23.19 8.57
CA LYS A 158 -22.79 -23.00 9.62
C LYS A 158 -23.74 -21.85 9.34
N ASN A 159 -24.95 -21.97 9.86
CA ASN A 159 -25.90 -20.86 9.95
C ASN A 159 -25.56 -19.98 11.15
N VAL A 160 -25.06 -18.79 10.87
CA VAL A 160 -24.63 -17.82 11.88
C VAL A 160 -25.59 -16.65 11.93
N THR A 161 -26.09 -16.31 13.12
CA THR A 161 -26.89 -15.08 13.34
C THR A 161 -26.04 -14.04 14.06
N LEU A 162 -25.74 -12.92 13.38
CA LEU A 162 -25.04 -11.78 13.94
C LEU A 162 -26.07 -10.72 14.39
N VAL A 163 -26.22 -10.52 15.69
CA VAL A 163 -27.12 -9.52 16.26
C VAL A 163 -26.34 -8.24 16.59
N GLY A 164 -26.49 -7.23 15.74
CA GLY A 164 -25.78 -5.96 15.85
C GLY A 164 -24.94 -5.67 14.61
N ARG A 165 -25.12 -4.48 14.04
CA ARG A 165 -24.42 -4.00 12.82
C ARG A 165 -23.58 -2.75 13.06
N GLY A 166 -23.08 -2.58 14.28
CA GLY A 166 -22.23 -1.45 14.65
C GLY A 166 -20.97 -1.39 13.78
N GLN A 167 -20.42 -0.19 13.58
CA GLN A 167 -19.25 0.02 12.72
C GLN A 167 -17.97 -0.63 13.26
N THR A 168 -17.86 -0.79 14.58
CA THR A 168 -16.65 -1.27 15.27
C THR A 168 -16.60 -2.80 15.40
N VAL A 169 -17.76 -3.45 15.57
CA VAL A 169 -17.83 -4.92 15.78
C VAL A 169 -18.67 -5.58 14.71
N GLY A 170 -19.96 -5.24 14.59
CA GLY A 170 -20.89 -5.95 13.71
C GLY A 170 -20.49 -5.95 12.23
N LEU A 171 -20.23 -4.77 11.65
CA LEU A 171 -19.85 -4.66 10.24
C LEU A 171 -18.56 -5.44 9.90
N PRO A 172 -17.43 -5.26 10.60
CA PRO A 172 -16.22 -6.05 10.31
C PRO A 172 -16.42 -7.55 10.59
N LEU A 173 -17.11 -7.91 11.68
CA LEU A 173 -17.36 -9.31 12.02
C LEU A 173 -18.21 -10.02 10.95
N PHE A 174 -19.20 -9.36 10.35
CA PHE A 174 -19.96 -9.90 9.22
C PHE A 174 -19.04 -10.35 8.07
N HIS A 175 -18.13 -9.47 7.62
CA HIS A 175 -17.21 -9.79 6.53
C HIS A 175 -16.21 -10.89 6.92
N MET A 176 -15.74 -10.89 8.16
CA MET A 176 -14.86 -11.95 8.65
C MET A 176 -15.57 -13.30 8.72
N LEU A 177 -16.81 -13.35 9.18
CA LEU A 177 -17.61 -14.59 9.21
C LEU A 177 -17.88 -15.14 7.80
N GLN A 178 -18.11 -14.27 6.81
CA GLN A 178 -18.20 -14.72 5.42
C GLN A 178 -16.90 -15.36 4.93
N ARG A 179 -15.73 -14.82 5.31
CA ARG A 179 -14.43 -15.44 4.98
C ARG A 179 -14.19 -16.76 5.71
N GLU A 180 -14.79 -16.93 6.88
CA GLU A 180 -14.85 -18.22 7.58
C GLU A 180 -15.85 -19.20 6.94
N ASN A 181 -16.44 -18.84 5.77
CA ASN A 181 -17.40 -19.64 4.99
C ASN A 181 -18.74 -19.89 5.71
N ALA A 182 -19.17 -18.98 6.58
CA ALA A 182 -20.50 -19.06 7.20
C ALA A 182 -21.61 -18.50 6.30
N THR A 183 -22.82 -19.06 6.44
CA THR A 183 -24.06 -18.40 6.02
C THR A 183 -24.47 -17.43 7.11
N VAL A 184 -24.41 -16.12 6.86
CA VAL A 184 -24.60 -15.10 7.91
C VAL A 184 -25.92 -14.35 7.74
N THR A 185 -26.77 -14.40 8.77
CA THR A 185 -27.94 -13.52 8.91
C THR A 185 -27.61 -12.37 9.86
N VAL A 186 -27.76 -11.12 9.41
CA VAL A 186 -27.49 -9.93 10.25
C VAL A 186 -28.79 -9.35 10.78
N CYS A 187 -28.98 -9.41 12.10
CA CYS A 187 -30.08 -8.79 12.82
C CYS A 187 -29.69 -7.42 13.38
N HIS A 188 -30.67 -6.54 13.55
CA HIS A 188 -30.47 -5.18 14.06
C HIS A 188 -31.76 -4.63 14.69
N SER A 189 -31.73 -3.40 15.20
CA SER A 189 -32.88 -2.76 15.87
C SER A 189 -34.15 -2.60 15.02
N ARG A 190 -34.08 -2.81 13.70
CA ARG A 190 -35.24 -2.82 12.79
C ARG A 190 -35.65 -4.22 12.31
N THR A 191 -35.05 -5.27 12.85
CA THR A 191 -35.47 -6.65 12.59
C THR A 191 -36.69 -6.93 13.46
N GLU A 192 -37.80 -7.35 12.84
CA GLU A 192 -39.08 -7.51 13.54
C GLU A 192 -39.03 -8.62 14.60
N ASP A 193 -38.44 -9.78 14.26
CA ASP A 193 -38.34 -10.93 15.16
C ASP A 193 -36.92 -11.48 15.17
N ILE A 194 -36.10 -10.98 16.10
CA ILE A 194 -34.72 -11.47 16.31
C ILE A 194 -34.74 -12.91 16.83
N ALA A 195 -35.73 -13.29 17.64
CA ALA A 195 -35.83 -14.63 18.22
C ALA A 195 -35.98 -15.68 17.11
N MET A 196 -36.83 -15.44 16.12
CA MET A 196 -36.97 -16.33 14.97
C MET A 196 -35.62 -16.63 14.29
N HIS A 197 -34.75 -15.64 14.11
CA HIS A 197 -33.43 -15.85 13.50
C HIS A 197 -32.44 -16.58 14.43
N LEU A 198 -32.55 -16.39 15.74
CA LEU A 198 -31.75 -17.13 16.72
C LEU A 198 -32.18 -18.59 16.84
N GLN A 199 -33.48 -18.88 16.68
CA GLN A 199 -34.03 -20.24 16.70
C GLN A 199 -33.53 -21.14 15.55
N HIS A 200 -33.06 -20.54 14.45
CA HIS A 200 -32.52 -21.26 13.29
C HIS A 200 -30.99 -21.23 13.22
N ALA A 201 -30.33 -20.57 14.17
CA ALA A 201 -28.88 -20.38 14.16
C ALA A 201 -28.17 -21.56 14.84
N GLU A 202 -27.03 -21.97 14.32
CA GLU A 202 -26.14 -22.88 15.06
C GLU A 202 -25.18 -22.07 15.96
N ILE A 203 -24.81 -20.86 15.50
CA ILE A 203 -23.92 -19.94 16.21
C ILE A 203 -24.53 -18.54 16.17
N ALA A 204 -24.49 -17.83 17.29
CA ALA A 204 -24.84 -16.42 17.37
C ALA A 204 -23.67 -15.57 17.86
N PHE A 205 -23.48 -14.42 17.22
CA PHE A 205 -22.60 -13.36 17.71
C PHE A 205 -23.45 -12.16 18.09
N VAL A 206 -23.32 -11.65 19.31
CA VAL A 206 -24.14 -10.55 19.83
C VAL A 206 -23.26 -9.34 20.14
N ALA A 207 -23.53 -8.22 19.48
CA ALA A 207 -22.74 -6.99 19.53
C ALA A 207 -23.64 -5.74 19.32
N VAL A 208 -24.63 -5.60 20.20
CA VAL A 208 -25.64 -4.54 20.20
C VAL A 208 -25.21 -3.36 21.08
N GLY A 209 -24.44 -3.60 22.14
CA GLY A 209 -24.05 -2.59 23.13
C GLY A 209 -25.24 -2.14 23.99
N ARG A 210 -26.08 -3.11 24.39
CA ARG A 210 -27.21 -2.90 25.30
C ARG A 210 -27.37 -4.14 26.17
N ALA A 211 -27.43 -3.92 27.49
CA ALA A 211 -27.51 -4.99 28.46
C ALA A 211 -28.72 -5.91 28.23
N GLU A 212 -28.46 -7.23 28.28
CA GLU A 212 -29.47 -8.30 28.38
C GLU A 212 -30.59 -8.27 27.32
N VAL A 213 -30.27 -7.86 26.09
CA VAL A 213 -31.19 -7.87 24.93
C VAL A 213 -31.62 -9.29 24.55
N ILE A 214 -30.72 -10.27 24.67
CA ILE A 214 -31.04 -11.68 24.37
C ILE A 214 -31.47 -12.39 25.65
N THR A 215 -32.69 -12.93 25.63
CA THR A 215 -33.34 -13.60 26.77
C THR A 215 -33.53 -15.10 26.53
N PRO A 216 -33.79 -15.89 27.59
CA PRO A 216 -33.93 -17.35 27.49
C PRO A 216 -34.97 -17.88 26.50
N ASP A 217 -36.06 -17.14 26.28
CA ASP A 217 -37.14 -17.50 25.35
C ASP A 217 -36.77 -17.30 23.87
N MET A 218 -35.65 -16.62 23.58
CA MET A 218 -35.20 -16.34 22.21
C MET A 218 -34.27 -17.40 21.63
N VAL A 219 -33.82 -18.36 22.45
CA VAL A 219 -32.72 -19.29 22.12
C VAL A 219 -33.17 -20.75 22.18
N HIS A 220 -32.29 -21.68 21.79
CA HIS A 220 -32.51 -23.13 21.89
C HIS A 220 -31.26 -23.85 22.39
N ASP A 221 -31.45 -25.08 22.88
CA ASP A 221 -30.44 -25.85 23.63
C ASP A 221 -29.15 -26.16 22.85
N ASP A 222 -29.20 -26.14 21.51
CA ASP A 222 -28.05 -26.42 20.64
C ASP A 222 -27.27 -25.16 20.22
N LEU A 223 -27.76 -23.97 20.55
CA LEU A 223 -27.15 -22.70 20.11
C LEU A 223 -25.82 -22.44 20.81
N VAL A 224 -24.83 -21.93 20.08
CA VAL A 224 -23.56 -21.45 20.64
C VAL A 224 -23.51 -19.92 20.54
N ILE A 225 -23.28 -19.22 21.64
CA ILE A 225 -23.32 -17.76 21.68
C ILE A 225 -21.97 -17.14 22.08
N ILE A 226 -21.49 -16.22 21.25
CA ILE A 226 -20.41 -15.28 21.58
C ILE A 226 -21.03 -13.90 21.84
N ASP A 227 -20.92 -13.44 23.08
CA ASP A 227 -21.35 -12.13 23.55
C ASP A 227 -20.16 -11.16 23.58
N ALA A 228 -20.16 -10.21 22.64
CA ALA A 228 -19.16 -9.15 22.53
C ALA A 228 -19.60 -7.85 23.23
N GLY A 229 -20.81 -7.82 23.81
CA GLY A 229 -21.35 -6.68 24.53
C GLY A 229 -20.62 -6.46 25.85
N ILE A 230 -20.36 -5.19 26.16
CA ILE A 230 -19.88 -4.76 27.47
C ILE A 230 -20.73 -3.57 27.89
N ASN A 231 -21.53 -3.76 28.94
CA ASN A 231 -22.44 -2.76 29.46
C ASN A 231 -22.22 -2.61 30.96
N GLU A 232 -22.06 -1.38 31.43
CA GLU A 232 -22.06 -1.07 32.86
C GLU A 232 -23.49 -0.77 33.31
N ILE A 233 -23.93 -1.44 34.36
CA ILE A 233 -25.25 -1.23 34.99
C ILE A 233 -25.08 -0.72 36.43
N ASP A 234 -26.18 -0.31 37.04
CA ASP A 234 -26.22 0.25 38.39
C ASP A 234 -25.36 -0.55 39.40
N GLY A 235 -24.51 0.18 40.12
CA GLY A 235 -23.55 -0.39 41.08
C GLY A 235 -22.20 -0.81 40.47
N GLY A 236 -21.91 -0.42 39.23
CA GLY A 236 -20.61 -0.67 38.57
C GLY A 236 -20.42 -2.13 38.11
N LYS A 237 -21.52 -2.88 38.01
CA LYS A 237 -21.48 -4.26 37.53
C LYS A 237 -21.43 -4.27 36.01
N ILE A 238 -20.54 -5.09 35.45
CA ILE A 238 -20.41 -5.27 34.01
C ILE A 238 -21.22 -6.50 33.58
N VAL A 239 -22.07 -6.33 32.57
CA VAL A 239 -22.90 -7.39 31.96
C VAL A 239 -22.81 -7.31 30.44
N GLY A 240 -23.12 -8.43 29.79
CA GLY A 240 -23.12 -8.53 28.33
C GLY A 240 -24.44 -8.12 27.70
N ASP A 241 -24.54 -8.29 26.38
CA ASP A 241 -25.79 -8.10 25.65
C ASP A 241 -26.74 -9.30 25.81
N VAL A 242 -26.24 -10.42 26.33
CA VAL A 242 -26.98 -11.65 26.58
C VAL A 242 -27.23 -11.82 28.08
N SER A 243 -28.48 -12.10 28.47
CA SER A 243 -28.81 -12.33 29.87
C SER A 243 -28.07 -13.56 30.41
N ALA A 244 -27.50 -13.48 31.61
CA ALA A 244 -26.79 -14.60 32.23
C ALA A 244 -27.66 -15.88 32.38
N LYS A 245 -28.99 -15.72 32.43
CA LYS A 245 -29.95 -16.84 32.49
C LYS A 245 -29.93 -17.70 31.22
N VAL A 246 -29.55 -17.14 30.07
CA VAL A 246 -29.43 -17.84 28.78
C VAL A 246 -28.45 -19.00 28.86
N SER A 247 -27.45 -18.94 29.75
CA SER A 247 -26.49 -20.04 29.97
C SER A 247 -27.14 -21.39 30.31
N SER A 248 -28.41 -21.45 30.74
CA SER A 248 -29.10 -22.72 31.00
C SER A 248 -29.90 -23.25 29.80
N HIS A 249 -29.91 -22.53 28.67
CA HIS A 249 -30.79 -22.76 27.51
C HIS A 249 -30.03 -22.80 26.18
N VAL A 250 -28.70 -23.00 26.23
CA VAL A 250 -27.80 -22.98 25.07
C VAL A 250 -26.69 -24.00 25.26
N ALA A 251 -26.08 -24.45 24.16
CA ALA A 251 -24.97 -25.40 24.19
C ALA A 251 -23.72 -24.75 24.80
N ALA A 252 -23.45 -23.49 24.45
CA ALA A 252 -22.34 -22.74 25.01
C ALA A 252 -22.57 -21.22 24.98
N LEU A 253 -22.01 -20.51 25.97
CA LEU A 253 -22.07 -19.06 26.09
C LEU A 253 -20.73 -18.49 26.57
N SER A 254 -20.21 -17.47 25.88
CA SER A 254 -19.08 -16.70 26.41
C SER A 254 -19.53 -15.78 27.56
N PRO A 255 -18.85 -15.78 28.71
CA PRO A 255 -19.23 -14.92 29.82
C PRO A 255 -18.87 -13.46 29.60
N VAL A 256 -19.62 -12.57 30.24
CA VAL A 256 -19.24 -11.16 30.40
C VAL A 256 -19.32 -10.82 31.90
N PRO A 257 -18.20 -10.42 32.54
CA PRO A 257 -16.82 -10.36 32.02
C PRO A 257 -16.15 -11.75 31.90
N GLY A 258 -15.00 -11.82 31.22
CA GLY A 258 -14.16 -13.02 31.15
C GLY A 258 -14.23 -13.82 29.83
N GLY A 259 -15.03 -13.36 28.87
CA GLY A 259 -15.10 -13.84 27.49
C GLY A 259 -14.31 -12.93 26.56
N VAL A 260 -14.98 -12.40 25.52
CA VAL A 260 -14.36 -11.68 24.39
C VAL A 260 -13.35 -10.61 24.82
N GLY A 261 -13.72 -9.72 25.75
CA GLY A 261 -12.87 -8.61 26.17
C GLY A 261 -11.50 -9.01 26.75
N THR A 262 -11.41 -10.19 27.38
CA THR A 262 -10.12 -10.72 27.88
C THR A 262 -9.17 -11.05 26.72
N LEU A 263 -9.71 -11.56 25.61
CA LEU A 263 -8.94 -11.93 24.44
C LEU A 263 -8.62 -10.71 23.56
N THR A 264 -9.50 -9.70 23.51
CA THR A 264 -9.28 -8.46 22.74
C THR A 264 -7.93 -7.82 23.04
N THR A 265 -7.52 -7.78 24.31
CA THR A 265 -6.20 -7.23 24.68
C THR A 265 -5.04 -8.04 24.10
N ALA A 266 -5.15 -9.37 24.09
CA ALA A 266 -4.14 -10.23 23.47
C ALA A 266 -4.06 -10.01 21.95
N ILE A 267 -5.21 -9.85 21.30
CA ILE A 267 -5.28 -9.56 19.85
C ILE A 267 -4.68 -8.20 19.51
N LEU A 268 -4.86 -7.17 20.35
CA LEU A 268 -4.21 -5.86 20.12
C LEU A 268 -2.69 -5.99 20.04
N TYR A 269 -2.07 -6.80 20.90
CA TYR A 269 -0.63 -7.06 20.85
C TYR A 269 -0.23 -7.99 19.70
N GLU A 270 -1.08 -8.94 19.31
CA GLU A 270 -0.87 -9.73 18.09
C GLU A 270 -0.87 -8.84 16.84
N ASN A 271 -1.82 -7.89 16.77
CA ASN A 271 -1.90 -6.86 15.74
C ASN A 271 -0.67 -5.94 15.79
N LEU A 272 -0.12 -5.60 16.96
CA LEU A 272 1.13 -4.85 17.07
C LEU A 272 2.30 -5.58 16.39
N LEU A 273 2.43 -6.89 16.60
CA LEU A 273 3.48 -7.66 15.93
C LEU A 273 3.25 -7.72 14.42
N LYS A 274 1.99 -7.83 13.98
CA LYS A 274 1.64 -7.75 12.56
C LYS A 274 1.95 -6.35 11.98
N ALA A 275 1.69 -5.29 12.74
CA ALA A 275 1.96 -3.90 12.37
C ALA A 275 3.46 -3.70 12.11
N ILE A 276 4.31 -4.27 12.98
CA ILE A 276 5.76 -4.31 12.79
C ILE A 276 6.13 -5.01 11.48
N ASP A 277 5.53 -6.17 11.19
CA ASP A 277 5.81 -6.90 9.96
C ASP A 277 5.41 -6.10 8.71
N LEU A 278 4.25 -5.41 8.75
CA LEU A 278 3.78 -4.54 7.67
C LEU A 278 4.71 -3.35 7.45
N GLN A 279 5.12 -2.66 8.52
CA GLN A 279 6.07 -1.54 8.43
C GLN A 279 7.43 -1.99 7.89
N ARG A 280 7.88 -3.20 8.25
CA ARG A 280 9.11 -3.77 7.70
C ARG A 280 8.96 -4.18 6.25
N LYS A 281 7.79 -4.65 5.82
CA LYS A 281 7.49 -4.90 4.39
C LYS A 281 7.45 -3.59 3.61
N GLU A 282 6.88 -2.52 4.16
CA GLU A 282 6.93 -1.18 3.56
C GLU A 282 8.38 -0.70 3.43
N VAL A 283 9.20 -0.82 4.48
CA VAL A 283 10.63 -0.46 4.41
C VAL A 283 11.38 -1.38 3.44
N ALA A 284 11.07 -2.68 3.39
CA ALA A 284 11.68 -3.62 2.44
C ALA A 284 11.29 -3.27 1.00
N HIS A 285 10.02 -2.91 0.76
CA HIS A 285 9.55 -2.39 -0.52
C HIS A 285 10.14 -1.01 -0.83
N GLU A 286 10.37 -0.14 0.16
CA GLU A 286 11.05 1.14 -0.02
C GLU A 286 12.55 0.94 -0.35
N THR A 287 13.21 -0.07 0.23
CA THR A 287 14.56 -0.47 -0.16
C THR A 287 14.61 -1.18 -1.51
N ASP A 288 13.54 -1.85 -1.93
CA ASP A 288 13.35 -2.30 -3.33
C ASP A 288 13.00 -1.13 -4.27
N THR A 289 12.37 -0.05 -3.77
CA THR A 289 12.10 1.19 -4.53
C THR A 289 13.33 2.07 -4.74
N ASP A 290 14.51 1.66 -4.26
CA ASP A 290 15.76 2.24 -4.76
C ASP A 290 16.07 1.82 -6.20
N THR A 291 15.37 0.81 -6.71
CA THR A 291 15.38 0.47 -8.12
C THR A 291 14.29 1.26 -8.85
N VAL A 292 14.74 2.12 -9.76
CA VAL A 292 13.86 2.80 -10.70
C VAL A 292 13.29 1.74 -11.63
N SER A 293 11.97 1.63 -11.69
CA SER A 293 11.24 0.74 -12.58
C SER A 293 10.31 1.53 -13.50
N TRP A 294 10.04 0.99 -14.68
CA TRP A 294 9.06 1.53 -15.62
C TRP A 294 7.66 1.68 -15.01
N ASP A 295 7.32 0.79 -14.07
CA ASP A 295 6.02 0.78 -13.38
C ASP A 295 5.97 1.70 -12.14
N ASN A 296 7.07 2.40 -11.80
CA ASN A 296 7.02 3.39 -10.73
C ASN A 296 6.05 4.52 -11.08
N SER A 297 5.36 5.03 -10.06
CA SER A 297 4.50 6.20 -10.28
C SER A 297 5.34 7.39 -10.74
N ILE A 298 4.77 8.25 -11.58
CA ILE A 298 5.42 9.51 -12.01
C ILE A 298 5.90 10.32 -10.79
N ARG A 299 5.14 10.31 -9.69
CA ARG A 299 5.51 10.97 -8.44
C ARG A 299 6.81 10.41 -7.86
N GLN A 300 6.95 9.10 -7.79
CA GLN A 300 8.16 8.44 -7.30
C GLN A 300 9.34 8.70 -8.22
N PHE A 301 9.15 8.56 -9.54
CA PHE A 301 10.21 8.82 -10.52
C PHE A 301 10.75 10.26 -10.41
N LEU A 302 9.87 11.26 -10.28
CA LEU A 302 10.27 12.67 -10.12
C LEU A 302 11.02 12.91 -8.80
N GLN A 303 10.62 12.27 -7.71
CA GLN A 303 11.32 12.34 -6.43
C GLN A 303 12.73 11.74 -6.52
N GLN A 304 12.86 10.57 -7.17
CA GLN A 304 14.14 9.90 -7.37
C GLN A 304 15.07 10.70 -8.30
N ALA A 305 14.58 11.17 -9.45
CA ALA A 305 15.33 11.95 -10.42
C ALA A 305 15.78 13.33 -9.87
N GLY A 306 15.01 13.89 -8.93
CA GLY A 306 15.36 15.14 -8.23
C GLY A 306 16.21 14.95 -6.98
N SER A 307 16.58 13.71 -6.64
CA SER A 307 17.36 13.40 -5.44
C SER A 307 18.86 13.62 -5.64
N SER A 308 19.65 13.43 -4.58
CA SER A 308 21.13 13.43 -4.65
C SER A 308 21.71 12.10 -5.17
N LYS A 309 20.87 11.09 -5.46
CA LYS A 309 21.32 9.81 -6.03
C LYS A 309 21.67 9.98 -7.51
N PRO A 310 22.70 9.27 -8.03
CA PRO A 310 23.13 9.42 -9.41
C PRO A 310 22.20 8.77 -10.44
N THR A 311 21.31 7.85 -10.01
CA THR A 311 20.30 7.19 -10.83
C THR A 311 18.92 7.36 -10.19
N PRO A 312 17.84 7.60 -10.95
CA PRO A 312 17.79 7.71 -12.42
C PRO A 312 18.50 8.97 -12.90
N GLY A 313 19.32 8.80 -13.94
CA GLY A 313 20.14 9.87 -14.51
C GLY A 313 19.46 10.57 -15.68
N GLY A 314 20.22 11.43 -16.38
CA GLY A 314 19.74 12.12 -17.57
C GLY A 314 19.28 11.17 -18.69
N GLY A 315 19.89 9.99 -18.81
CA GLY A 315 19.49 8.97 -19.78
C GLY A 315 18.11 8.36 -19.48
N SER A 316 17.86 7.96 -18.23
CA SER A 316 16.54 7.50 -17.78
C SER A 316 15.44 8.56 -18.00
N VAL A 317 15.73 9.83 -17.69
CA VAL A 317 14.79 10.94 -17.93
C VAL A 317 14.51 11.12 -19.42
N ALA A 318 15.56 11.06 -20.27
CA ALA A 318 15.41 11.17 -21.71
C ALA A 318 14.58 10.01 -22.30
N ALA A 319 14.75 8.79 -21.81
CA ALA A 319 13.95 7.62 -22.22
C ALA A 319 12.47 7.81 -21.89
N LEU A 320 12.15 8.32 -20.69
CA LEU A 320 10.77 8.64 -20.32
C LEU A 320 10.17 9.74 -21.21
N ILE A 321 10.94 10.79 -21.53
CA ILE A 321 10.50 11.86 -22.44
C ILE A 321 10.20 11.31 -23.84
N ALA A 322 11.04 10.41 -24.37
CA ALA A 322 10.79 9.75 -25.64
C ALA A 322 9.52 8.90 -25.62
N ALA A 323 9.25 8.19 -24.52
CA ALA A 323 8.03 7.41 -24.32
C ALA A 323 6.76 8.28 -24.26
N LEU A 324 6.86 9.47 -23.69
CA LEU A 324 5.78 10.47 -23.74
C LEU A 324 5.55 10.98 -25.17
N GLY A 325 6.62 11.22 -25.94
CA GLY A 325 6.53 11.56 -27.36
C GLY A 325 5.86 10.46 -28.21
N ALA A 326 6.21 9.20 -27.92
CA ALA A 326 5.57 8.02 -28.50
C ALA A 326 4.08 7.98 -28.16
N SER A 327 3.72 8.22 -26.89
CA SER A 327 2.32 8.23 -26.44
C SER A 327 1.47 9.27 -27.17
N MET A 328 1.99 10.49 -27.35
CA MET A 328 1.29 11.54 -28.13
C MET A 328 1.08 11.12 -29.59
N THR A 329 2.11 10.52 -30.21
CA THR A 329 2.03 10.03 -31.59
C THR A 329 1.01 8.89 -31.72
N SER A 330 0.97 7.98 -30.76
CA SER A 330 0.01 6.87 -30.71
C SER A 330 -1.43 7.35 -30.55
N MET A 331 -1.66 8.37 -29.70
CA MET A 331 -2.98 9.00 -29.52
C MET A 331 -3.48 9.56 -30.86
N VAL A 332 -2.64 10.30 -31.57
CA VAL A 332 -3.00 10.86 -32.88
C VAL A 332 -3.30 9.76 -33.88
N GLY A 333 -2.48 8.70 -33.93
CA GLY A 333 -2.75 7.55 -34.78
C GLY A 333 -4.08 6.89 -34.45
N SER A 334 -4.38 6.67 -33.18
CA SER A 334 -5.62 6.02 -32.71
C SER A 334 -6.86 6.84 -33.05
N LEU A 335 -6.78 8.17 -32.92
CA LEU A 335 -7.86 9.10 -33.25
C LEU A 335 -7.96 9.44 -34.74
N SER A 336 -7.09 8.86 -35.57
CA SER A 336 -7.07 9.01 -37.03
C SER A 336 -7.52 7.73 -37.75
N GLN A 337 -8.42 6.96 -37.14
CA GLN A 337 -8.95 5.69 -37.67
C GLN A 337 -10.42 5.82 -38.13
N GLY A 338 -10.91 4.82 -38.87
CA GLY A 338 -12.31 4.74 -39.34
C GLY A 338 -12.51 5.17 -40.79
N GLU A 339 -13.76 5.18 -41.26
CA GLU A 339 -14.10 5.39 -42.68
C GLU A 339 -13.51 6.67 -43.27
N LYS A 340 -13.47 7.76 -42.48
CA LYS A 340 -12.91 9.05 -42.87
C LYS A 340 -11.41 8.99 -43.21
N PHE A 341 -10.68 8.02 -42.67
CA PHE A 341 -9.24 7.84 -42.84
C PHE A 341 -8.89 6.54 -43.58
N ALA A 342 -9.84 5.94 -44.29
CA ALA A 342 -9.65 4.66 -44.99
C ALA A 342 -8.44 4.66 -45.93
N SER A 343 -8.16 5.78 -46.61
CA SER A 343 -7.02 5.91 -47.53
C SER A 343 -5.64 5.85 -46.87
N ILE A 344 -5.56 6.11 -45.56
CA ILE A 344 -4.30 6.15 -44.79
C ILE A 344 -4.27 5.11 -43.66
N GLN A 345 -5.27 4.24 -43.58
CA GLN A 345 -5.44 3.28 -42.49
C GLN A 345 -4.23 2.35 -42.32
N GLN A 346 -3.66 1.87 -43.43
CA GLN A 346 -2.47 1.02 -43.41
C GLN A 346 -1.25 1.77 -42.88
N GLN A 347 -1.09 3.03 -43.27
CA GLN A 347 0.00 3.89 -42.82
C GLN A 347 -0.10 4.14 -41.31
N ILE A 348 -1.28 4.51 -40.83
CA ILE A 348 -1.50 4.77 -39.40
C ILE A 348 -1.31 3.51 -38.57
N SER A 349 -1.82 2.37 -39.03
CA SER A 349 -1.61 1.08 -38.35
C SER A 349 -0.13 0.67 -38.33
N GLY A 350 0.63 1.06 -39.36
CA GLY A 350 2.09 0.96 -39.38
C GLY A 350 2.72 1.83 -38.29
N VAL A 351 2.35 3.11 -38.22
CA VAL A 351 2.84 4.06 -37.22
C VAL A 351 2.53 3.60 -35.79
N ILE A 352 1.30 3.18 -35.49
CA ILE A 352 0.93 2.72 -34.14
C ILE A 352 1.79 1.52 -33.72
N ARG A 353 2.02 0.55 -34.62
CA ARG A 353 2.89 -0.60 -34.33
C ARG A 353 4.34 -0.17 -34.08
N THR A 354 4.88 0.70 -34.94
CA THR A 354 6.23 1.23 -34.75
C THR A 354 6.35 1.95 -33.42
N ILE A 355 5.43 2.86 -33.11
CA ILE A 355 5.43 3.65 -31.88
C ILE A 355 5.30 2.76 -30.64
N SER A 356 4.41 1.75 -30.66
CA SER A 356 4.29 0.78 -29.58
C SER A 356 5.59 0.01 -29.36
N HIS A 357 6.31 -0.34 -30.43
CA HIS A 357 7.62 -0.98 -30.33
C HIS A 357 8.67 -0.04 -29.74
N LEU A 358 8.69 1.23 -30.17
CA LEU A 358 9.60 2.25 -29.63
C LEU A 358 9.37 2.49 -28.14
N THR A 359 8.11 2.47 -27.66
CA THR A 359 7.80 2.58 -26.23
C THR A 359 8.44 1.45 -25.43
N GLY A 360 8.33 0.20 -25.88
CA GLY A 360 9.00 -0.94 -25.22
C GLY A 360 10.53 -0.81 -25.24
N GLN A 361 11.11 -0.26 -26.31
CA GLN A 361 12.55 0.01 -26.34
C GLN A 361 12.97 1.14 -25.39
N CYS A 362 12.10 2.13 -25.13
CA CYS A 362 12.38 3.17 -24.12
C CYS A 362 12.44 2.56 -22.71
N GLU A 363 11.59 1.57 -22.42
CA GLU A 363 11.62 0.81 -21.17
C GLU A 363 12.95 0.08 -20.99
N GLU A 364 13.37 -0.68 -22.01
CA GLU A 364 14.66 -1.37 -22.01
C GLU A 364 15.83 -0.40 -21.80
N LEU A 365 15.80 0.77 -22.45
CA LEU A 365 16.87 1.76 -22.34
C LEU A 365 16.90 2.49 -21.00
N LEU A 366 15.75 2.72 -20.37
CA LEU A 366 15.68 3.26 -19.02
C LEU A 366 16.44 2.34 -18.05
N GLN A 367 16.21 1.03 -18.14
CA GLN A 367 16.91 0.04 -17.34
C GLN A 367 18.40 -0.09 -17.72
N ALA A 368 18.71 0.00 -19.01
CA ALA A 368 20.08 -0.08 -19.51
C ALA A 368 20.94 1.11 -19.04
N ASP A 369 20.38 2.31 -18.93
CA ASP A 369 21.08 3.51 -18.44
C ASP A 369 21.54 3.32 -16.97
N ILE A 370 20.62 2.87 -16.12
CA ILE A 370 20.89 2.57 -14.71
C ILE A 370 21.97 1.49 -14.59
N THR A 371 21.83 0.42 -15.39
CA THR A 371 22.77 -0.69 -15.38
C THR A 371 24.16 -0.27 -15.87
N SER A 372 24.23 0.54 -16.93
CA SER A 372 25.49 1.05 -17.49
C SER A 372 26.23 1.93 -16.49
N PHE A 373 25.50 2.80 -15.77
CA PHE A 373 26.09 3.63 -14.71
C PHE A 373 26.68 2.78 -13.58
N ASN A 374 25.93 1.79 -13.09
CA ASN A 374 26.39 0.89 -12.03
C ASN A 374 27.64 0.10 -12.44
N GLN A 375 27.65 -0.44 -13.67
CA GLN A 375 28.82 -1.15 -14.21
C GLN A 375 30.06 -0.27 -14.30
N TYR A 376 29.91 1.00 -14.67
CA TYR A 376 31.03 1.95 -14.69
C TYR A 376 31.59 2.19 -13.27
N MET A 377 30.71 2.37 -12.29
CA MET A 377 31.11 2.54 -10.89
C MET A 377 31.79 1.30 -10.32
N ASP A 378 31.33 0.10 -10.67
CA ASP A 378 31.96 -1.14 -10.23
C ASP A 378 33.32 -1.37 -10.90
N ALA A 379 33.47 -1.03 -12.18
CA ALA A 379 34.76 -1.04 -12.86
C ALA A 379 35.79 -0.11 -12.19
N LEU A 380 35.36 1.04 -11.63
CA LEU A 380 36.23 1.94 -10.88
C LEU A 380 36.70 1.37 -9.53
N LYS A 381 35.93 0.45 -8.93
CA LYS A 381 36.23 -0.20 -7.65
C LYS A 381 37.18 -1.39 -7.79
N LEU A 382 37.42 -1.88 -9.02
CA LEU A 382 38.32 -3.02 -9.24
C LEU A 382 39.73 -2.79 -8.67
N PRO A 383 40.39 -3.85 -8.15
CA PRO A 383 41.76 -3.79 -7.65
C PRO A 383 42.75 -3.19 -8.65
N LYS A 384 43.90 -2.71 -8.16
CA LYS A 384 44.92 -2.04 -8.99
C LYS A 384 46.36 -2.25 -8.47
N SER A 385 46.55 -3.30 -7.69
CA SER A 385 47.79 -3.59 -6.98
C SER A 385 48.79 -4.31 -7.89
N THR A 386 48.33 -5.20 -8.77
CA THR A 386 49.16 -5.91 -9.74
C THR A 386 49.01 -5.34 -11.16
N ASP A 387 49.95 -5.66 -12.06
CA ASP A 387 49.85 -5.21 -13.46
C ASP A 387 48.72 -5.93 -14.22
N GLU A 388 48.39 -7.16 -13.82
CA GLU A 388 47.23 -7.91 -14.32
C GLU A 388 45.91 -7.25 -13.88
N GLU A 389 45.78 -6.90 -12.59
CA GLU A 389 44.61 -6.16 -12.07
C GLU A 389 44.45 -4.79 -12.74
N LYS A 390 45.55 -4.07 -13.00
CA LYS A 390 45.51 -2.78 -13.72
C LYS A 390 44.99 -2.95 -15.15
N LEU A 391 45.39 -4.02 -15.83
CA LEU A 391 44.95 -4.31 -17.20
C LEU A 391 43.46 -4.68 -17.23
N GLU A 392 43.01 -5.56 -16.34
CA GLU A 392 41.59 -5.94 -16.20
C GLU A 392 40.72 -4.72 -15.89
N ARG A 393 41.13 -3.90 -14.92
CA ARG A 393 40.44 -2.66 -14.57
C ARG A 393 40.37 -1.69 -15.75
N ALA A 394 41.47 -1.52 -16.49
CA ALA A 394 41.49 -0.63 -17.66
C ALA A 394 40.50 -1.11 -18.74
N ASN A 395 40.47 -2.41 -19.02
CA ASN A 395 39.54 -3.02 -19.97
C ASN A 395 38.08 -2.86 -19.52
N ALA A 396 37.78 -3.11 -18.23
CA ALA A 396 36.44 -2.97 -17.68
C ALA A 396 35.93 -1.52 -17.77
N ILE A 397 36.77 -0.54 -17.44
CA ILE A 397 36.43 0.89 -17.56
C ILE A 397 36.20 1.27 -19.02
N GLN A 398 37.03 0.78 -19.94
CA GLN A 398 36.86 1.06 -21.36
C GLN A 398 35.55 0.49 -21.90
N GLN A 399 35.20 -0.75 -21.56
CA GLN A 399 33.93 -1.37 -21.94
C GLN A 399 32.72 -0.65 -21.35
N ALA A 400 32.80 -0.24 -20.07
CA ALA A 400 31.74 0.54 -19.44
C ALA A 400 31.56 1.92 -20.08
N ALA A 401 32.66 2.59 -20.45
CA ALA A 401 32.62 3.87 -21.16
C ALA A 401 31.99 3.75 -22.56
N ILE A 402 32.27 2.66 -23.28
CA ILE A 402 31.63 2.38 -24.57
C ILE A 402 30.12 2.17 -24.39
N ARG A 403 29.69 1.36 -23.41
CA ARG A 403 28.26 1.17 -23.10
C ARG A 403 27.56 2.47 -22.72
N ALA A 404 28.22 3.34 -21.96
CA ALA A 404 27.71 4.66 -21.60
C ALA A 404 27.52 5.61 -22.80
N ILE A 405 28.13 5.32 -23.96
CA ILE A 405 27.91 6.02 -25.23
C ILE A 405 26.83 5.32 -26.06
N GLU A 406 26.86 3.98 -26.12
CA GLU A 406 25.95 3.20 -26.97
C GLU A 406 24.48 3.27 -26.53
N VAL A 407 24.21 3.25 -25.21
CA VAL A 407 22.85 3.35 -24.65
C VAL A 407 22.15 4.67 -25.08
N PRO A 408 22.70 5.87 -24.81
CA PRO A 408 22.08 7.11 -25.26
C PRO A 408 22.11 7.28 -26.79
N LEU A 409 23.10 6.72 -27.50
CA LEU A 409 23.10 6.71 -28.97
C LEU A 409 21.91 5.92 -29.52
N ARG A 410 21.57 4.79 -28.90
CA ARG A 410 20.38 4.01 -29.27
C ARG A 410 19.10 4.78 -28.99
N LEU A 411 19.05 5.56 -27.92
CA LEU A 411 17.93 6.46 -27.63
C LEU A 411 17.76 7.52 -28.74
N MET A 412 18.86 8.11 -29.25
CA MET A 412 18.78 9.04 -30.38
C MET A 412 18.22 8.38 -31.65
N GLU A 413 18.60 7.12 -31.93
CA GLU A 413 18.05 6.36 -33.06
C GLU A 413 16.54 6.13 -32.93
N ILE A 414 16.06 5.82 -31.71
CA ILE A 414 14.63 5.68 -31.38
C ILE A 414 13.91 7.02 -31.57
N CYS A 415 14.45 8.11 -31.06
CA CYS A 415 13.86 9.44 -31.23
C CYS A 415 13.73 9.82 -32.70
N ARG A 416 14.75 9.55 -33.51
CA ARG A 416 14.68 9.73 -34.97
C ARG A 416 13.55 8.92 -35.58
N ALA A 417 13.44 7.62 -35.26
CA ALA A 417 12.36 6.77 -35.77
C ALA A 417 10.96 7.25 -35.33
N GLY A 418 10.86 7.77 -34.11
CA GLY A 418 9.68 8.44 -33.59
C GLY A 418 9.29 9.66 -34.42
N ILE A 419 10.24 10.54 -34.72
CA ILE A 419 9.98 11.75 -35.53
C ILE A 419 9.64 11.40 -36.98
N VAL A 420 10.28 10.37 -37.56
CA VAL A 420 9.86 9.85 -38.88
C VAL A 420 8.39 9.41 -38.85
N SER A 421 7.98 8.74 -37.78
CA SER A 421 6.60 8.31 -37.59
C SER A 421 5.66 9.51 -37.46
N THR A 422 6.03 10.54 -36.68
CA THR A 422 5.24 11.78 -36.57
C THR A 422 5.12 12.50 -37.90
N TYR A 423 6.24 12.65 -38.63
CA TYR A 423 6.29 13.33 -39.91
C TYR A 423 5.39 12.64 -40.95
N SER A 424 5.43 11.32 -41.00
CA SER A 424 4.72 10.55 -42.03
C SER A 424 3.21 10.78 -42.03
N ILE A 425 2.59 10.96 -40.86
CA ILE A 425 1.14 11.17 -40.72
C ILE A 425 0.76 12.64 -40.50
N ALA A 426 1.71 13.58 -40.59
CA ALA A 426 1.48 14.98 -40.27
C ALA A 426 0.47 15.67 -41.21
N GLU A 427 0.45 15.32 -42.50
CA GLU A 427 -0.46 15.91 -43.48
C GLU A 427 -1.89 15.35 -43.42
N SER A 428 -2.03 14.08 -43.03
CA SER A 428 -3.25 13.31 -43.28
C SER A 428 -4.00 12.88 -42.02
N SER A 429 -3.36 12.95 -40.86
CA SER A 429 -3.97 12.60 -39.57
C SER A 429 -5.12 13.54 -39.18
N ASN A 430 -5.86 13.18 -38.13
CA ASN A 430 -6.97 13.94 -37.60
C ASN A 430 -6.53 15.34 -37.14
N LYS A 431 -7.10 16.37 -37.78
CA LYS A 431 -6.76 17.77 -37.51
C LYS A 431 -7.03 18.21 -36.06
N ASN A 432 -7.98 17.58 -35.38
CA ASN A 432 -8.37 17.98 -34.01
C ASN A 432 -7.31 17.63 -32.95
N VAL A 433 -6.34 16.78 -33.29
CA VAL A 433 -5.25 16.35 -32.41
C VAL A 433 -3.88 16.58 -33.04
N ILE A 434 -3.82 17.46 -34.04
CA ILE A 434 -2.58 17.72 -34.78
C ILE A 434 -1.53 18.42 -33.89
N SER A 435 -1.97 19.14 -32.85
CA SER A 435 -1.11 19.72 -31.82
C SER A 435 -0.33 18.64 -31.07
N ASP A 436 -0.98 17.53 -30.72
CA ASP A 436 -0.35 16.41 -30.00
C ASP A 436 0.75 15.76 -30.84
N LEU A 437 0.56 15.69 -32.17
CA LEU A 437 1.59 15.21 -33.08
C LEU A 437 2.83 16.12 -33.09
N GLY A 438 2.61 17.44 -33.06
CA GLY A 438 3.67 18.43 -32.94
C GLY A 438 4.41 18.35 -31.61
N ILE A 439 3.67 18.15 -30.51
CA ILE A 439 4.23 17.89 -29.17
C ILE A 439 5.08 16.61 -29.20
N GLY A 440 4.59 15.54 -29.82
CA GLY A 440 5.34 14.29 -29.98
C GLY A 440 6.70 14.50 -30.64
N ALA A 441 6.75 15.24 -31.75
CA ALA A 441 8.00 15.56 -32.44
C ALA A 441 8.97 16.40 -31.57
N ILE A 442 8.45 17.36 -30.79
CA ILE A 442 9.25 18.16 -29.85
C ILE A 442 9.82 17.28 -28.73
N LEU A 443 9.02 16.39 -28.15
CA LEU A 443 9.47 15.51 -27.07
C LEU A 443 10.55 14.53 -27.54
N PHE A 444 10.42 13.95 -28.73
CA PHE A 444 11.47 13.09 -29.28
C PHE A 444 12.78 13.87 -29.50
N GLU A 445 12.71 15.11 -30.01
CA GLU A 445 13.92 15.91 -30.19
C GLU A 445 14.54 16.33 -28.85
N ALA A 446 13.74 16.71 -27.87
CA ALA A 446 14.22 17.04 -26.52
C ALA A 446 14.91 15.83 -25.86
N ALA A 447 14.35 14.63 -26.01
CA ALA A 447 14.97 13.39 -25.57
C ALA A 447 16.29 13.11 -26.31
N ALA A 448 16.34 13.35 -27.63
CA ALA A 448 17.56 13.17 -28.42
C ALA A 448 18.67 14.17 -28.03
N GLN A 449 18.32 15.44 -27.77
CA GLN A 449 19.28 16.44 -27.28
C GLN A 449 19.79 16.09 -25.87
N SER A 450 18.93 15.55 -25.01
CA SER A 450 19.32 15.06 -23.68
C SER A 450 20.30 13.88 -23.77
N ALA A 451 20.03 12.95 -24.69
CA ALA A 451 20.93 11.83 -24.98
C ALA A 451 22.27 12.32 -25.56
N LEU A 452 22.26 13.32 -26.44
CA LEU A 452 23.46 13.93 -27.01
C LEU A 452 24.42 14.45 -25.92
N LEU A 453 23.91 15.19 -24.93
CA LEU A 453 24.73 15.70 -23.82
C LEU A 453 25.40 14.55 -23.04
N THR A 454 24.67 13.43 -22.87
CA THR A 454 25.17 12.22 -22.22
C THR A 454 26.25 11.52 -23.06
N ILE A 455 26.15 11.56 -24.38
CA ILE A 455 27.18 11.01 -25.27
C ILE A 455 28.43 11.90 -25.26
N GLU A 456 28.28 13.22 -25.35
CA GLU A 456 29.39 14.18 -25.41
C GLU A 456 30.30 14.10 -24.18
N ILE A 457 29.71 14.02 -22.98
CA ILE A 457 30.49 13.89 -21.73
C ILE A 457 31.28 12.57 -21.68
N ASN A 458 30.70 11.47 -22.18
CA ASN A 458 31.37 10.16 -22.21
C ASN A 458 32.41 10.05 -23.33
N LEU A 459 32.19 10.67 -24.50
CA LEU A 459 33.18 10.79 -25.57
C LEU A 459 34.43 11.54 -25.12
N GLY A 460 34.28 12.52 -24.21
CA GLY A 460 35.40 13.19 -23.55
C GLY A 460 36.36 12.22 -22.85
N SER A 461 35.82 11.12 -22.31
CA SER A 461 36.56 10.13 -21.51
C SER A 461 37.10 8.94 -22.32
N LEU A 462 36.68 8.78 -23.58
CA LEU A 462 37.10 7.69 -24.44
C LEU A 462 38.52 7.91 -24.99
N LYS A 463 39.42 6.95 -24.74
CA LYS A 463 40.84 7.02 -25.16
C LYS A 463 41.09 6.60 -26.60
N ASP A 464 40.25 5.72 -27.15
CA ASP A 464 40.35 5.27 -28.54
C ASP A 464 39.90 6.38 -29.49
N LEU A 465 40.86 7.02 -30.16
CA LEU A 465 40.59 8.16 -31.05
C LEU A 465 39.79 7.76 -32.29
N GLY A 466 39.98 6.53 -32.81
CA GLY A 466 39.27 6.05 -33.99
C GLY A 466 37.79 5.81 -33.67
N LEU A 467 37.54 5.10 -32.58
CA LEU A 467 36.18 4.84 -32.11
C LEU A 467 35.46 6.12 -31.67
N LYS A 468 36.19 7.05 -31.03
CA LYS A 468 35.68 8.37 -30.67
C LYS A 468 35.21 9.17 -31.89
N GLN A 469 36.01 9.20 -32.96
CA GLN A 469 35.62 9.89 -34.19
C GLN A 469 34.39 9.23 -34.84
N GLN A 470 34.35 7.89 -34.88
CA GLN A 470 33.22 7.15 -35.42
C GLN A 470 31.90 7.49 -34.71
N TYR A 471 31.90 7.55 -33.37
CA TYR A 471 30.72 7.93 -32.61
C TYR A 471 30.35 9.40 -32.82
N ALA A 472 31.33 10.31 -32.84
CA ALA A 472 31.08 11.73 -33.08
C ALA A 472 30.41 11.98 -34.45
N ASP A 473 30.89 11.31 -35.51
CA ASP A 473 30.32 11.44 -36.86
C ASP A 473 28.88 10.91 -36.92
N LYS A 474 28.63 9.76 -36.27
CA LYS A 474 27.28 9.16 -36.22
C LYS A 474 26.29 10.04 -35.47
N VAL A 475 26.69 10.60 -34.34
CA VAL A 475 25.88 11.52 -33.52
C VAL A 475 25.57 12.79 -34.30
N LEU A 476 26.57 13.40 -34.97
CA LEU A 476 26.38 14.60 -35.77
C LEU A 476 25.36 14.39 -36.89
N LEU A 477 25.40 13.24 -37.56
CA LEU A 477 24.45 12.89 -38.62
C LEU A 477 23.03 12.70 -38.08
N LEU A 478 22.89 11.97 -36.96
CA LEU A 478 21.59 11.76 -36.31
C LEU A 478 20.97 13.08 -35.83
N SER A 479 21.74 13.95 -35.18
CA SER A 479 21.25 15.24 -34.69
C SER A 479 20.73 16.14 -35.82
N ARG A 480 21.44 16.19 -36.95
CA ARG A 480 21.00 16.98 -38.12
C ARG A 480 19.70 16.45 -38.71
N ASP A 481 19.56 15.13 -38.83
CA ASP A 481 18.36 14.52 -39.39
C ASP A 481 17.15 14.69 -38.46
N ILE A 482 17.35 14.54 -37.15
CA ILE A 482 16.33 14.79 -36.12
C ILE A 482 15.82 16.24 -36.19
N GLU A 483 16.73 17.22 -36.26
CA GLU A 483 16.38 18.64 -36.31
C GLU A 483 15.58 18.99 -37.58
N ASP A 484 16.03 18.49 -38.74
CA ASP A 484 15.36 18.71 -40.02
C ASP A 484 13.96 18.08 -40.06
N LEU A 485 13.83 16.81 -39.64
CA LEU A 485 12.55 16.11 -39.60
C LEU A 485 11.56 16.76 -38.63
N LYS A 486 12.02 17.15 -37.44
CA LYS A 486 11.19 17.87 -36.47
C LYS A 486 10.73 19.22 -37.02
N SER A 487 11.63 19.99 -37.62
CA SER A 487 11.30 21.29 -38.22
C SER A 487 10.25 21.15 -39.31
N LYS A 488 10.40 20.19 -40.22
CA LYS A 488 9.41 19.89 -41.26
C LYS A 488 8.06 19.47 -40.66
N THR A 489 8.07 18.61 -39.66
CA THR A 489 6.85 18.18 -38.95
C THR A 489 6.13 19.38 -38.33
N LEU A 490 6.86 20.28 -37.65
CA LEU A 490 6.28 21.45 -37.00
C LEU A 490 5.71 22.49 -37.98
N VAL A 491 6.31 22.64 -39.16
CA VAL A 491 5.74 23.49 -40.22
C VAL A 491 4.38 22.96 -40.64
N ILE A 492 4.27 21.65 -40.88
CA ILE A 492 3.01 21.01 -41.27
C ILE A 492 1.97 21.15 -40.16
N THR A 493 2.31 20.78 -38.92
CA THR A 493 1.36 20.83 -37.81
C THR A 493 0.86 22.25 -37.54
N ARG A 494 1.75 23.27 -37.55
CA ARG A 494 1.35 24.67 -37.37
C ARG A 494 0.44 25.17 -38.48
N ASN A 495 0.74 24.85 -39.73
CA ASN A 495 -0.12 25.22 -40.85
C ASN A 495 -1.52 24.60 -40.70
N ARG A 496 -1.60 23.34 -40.27
CA ARG A 496 -2.87 22.64 -40.06
C ARG A 496 -3.63 23.07 -38.80
N ILE A 497 -2.98 23.70 -37.82
CA ILE A 497 -3.65 24.32 -36.67
C ILE A 497 -4.40 25.59 -37.09
N MET A 498 -3.88 26.32 -38.07
CA MET A 498 -4.45 27.60 -38.52
C MET A 498 -5.62 27.45 -39.52
N ILE A 499 -5.94 26.22 -39.96
CA ILE A 499 -6.97 25.88 -40.95
C ILE A 499 -8.06 25.00 -40.31
#